data_AF-A0A6J2D8A1-F1
#
_entry.id   AF-A0A6J2D8A1-F1
#
_cell.length_a   1.000
_cell.length_b   1.000
_cell.length_c   1.000
_cell.angle_alpha   90.00
_cell.angle_beta   90.00
_cell.angle_gamma   90.00
#
_symmetry.space_group_name_H-M   'P 1'
#
loop_
_entity.id
_entity.type
_entity.pdbx_description
1 polymer ?
#
loop_
_entity_poly.entity_id
_entity_poly.type
_entity_poly.pdbx_seq_one_letter_code
_entity_poly.pdbx_strand_id
1 'polypeptide(L)'
;MAALGITVALLVWMATLMLISIWKQIYSSWKLPPGPFPLPIIGNLLQLDLKNIPKSFTKLAEQYGPVFTVYLGSQRTVVLHGYKAVKEALLDHKNDLSGRGEVFAFQLHKDRGITFNNGPGWKDTRRLSLTILRDYGMGKRGNEERIQREIPFLLEALRGTQGQPFDPTFLLGFAPCNVIADILFCKHFDYMDETGLRIQRLFNENFCLLSTNWLQLYNMFPSYLHYLPGSHRKVFKNVSEIKNYTSERVKEHQESLDPNCLRDFTDCLLLELRKKRYSAEPWYTLDNIAVTVADLFFAGTETTSTTLRYGLLILMKYPEIEEKLHEEIDRVIGPSRIPAIKDRLEMPYMDAVVHEIQRFIDLLPSNLPHEANQDTVFRGYVIPKGTVVIPTLDSVLFDNQEFPDPEKFKPEHFLNENGKFKYSDYFKAFSAGKRVCVGEGLARMELFLFLSAVLQHFNLKSLVDPKDIDLNPITVGFAKIPPHYKLCVIPRSG
;
A
#
# COMPACT_ATOMS: atom_id res chain seq x y z
N MET A 1 10.61 -2.53 -60.45
CA MET A 1 9.64 -1.43 -60.30
C MET A 1 8.47 -1.76 -59.38
N ALA A 2 7.86 -2.96 -59.43
CA ALA A 2 6.73 -3.33 -58.56
C ALA A 2 7.04 -3.30 -57.04
N ALA A 3 8.22 -3.78 -56.62
CA ALA A 3 8.62 -3.76 -55.20
C ALA A 3 8.79 -2.34 -54.64
N LEU A 4 9.24 -1.38 -55.47
CA LEU A 4 9.40 0.02 -55.09
C LEU A 4 8.04 0.73 -54.94
N GLY A 5 7.05 0.36 -55.77
CA GLY A 5 5.69 0.88 -55.67
C GLY A 5 4.97 0.39 -54.41
N ILE A 6 5.18 -0.88 -54.03
CA ILE A 6 4.60 -1.47 -52.81
C ILE A 6 5.20 -0.83 -51.56
N THR A 7 6.52 -0.62 -51.50
CA THR A 7 7.15 0.03 -50.35
C THR A 7 6.74 1.48 -50.20
N VAL A 8 6.65 2.25 -51.29
CA VAL A 8 6.16 3.64 -51.26
C VAL A 8 4.69 3.69 -50.83
N ALA A 9 3.83 2.81 -51.35
CA ALA A 9 2.43 2.74 -50.95
C ALA A 9 2.25 2.40 -49.46
N LEU A 10 3.04 1.46 -48.92
CA LEU A 10 3.05 1.13 -47.50
C LEU A 10 3.51 2.31 -46.64
N LEU A 11 4.55 3.04 -47.05
CA LEU A 11 5.03 4.23 -46.34
C LEU A 11 3.98 5.35 -46.32
N VAL A 12 3.32 5.62 -47.46
CA VAL A 12 2.24 6.61 -47.54
C VAL A 12 1.06 6.21 -46.67
N TRP A 13 0.69 4.92 -46.68
CA TRP A 13 -0.40 4.41 -45.84
C TRP A 13 -0.07 4.54 -44.35
N MET A 14 1.13 4.16 -43.93
CA MET A 14 1.61 4.32 -42.56
C MET A 14 1.64 5.80 -42.12
N ALA A 15 2.14 6.70 -42.98
CA ALA A 15 2.13 8.14 -42.72
C ALA A 15 0.70 8.70 -42.59
N THR A 16 -0.23 8.23 -43.43
CA THR A 16 -1.64 8.63 -43.37
C THR A 16 -2.30 8.16 -42.08
N LEU A 17 -2.08 6.90 -41.68
CA LEU A 17 -2.57 6.37 -40.40
C LEU A 17 -1.98 7.14 -39.20
N MET A 18 -0.71 7.51 -39.28
CA MET A 18 -0.05 8.31 -38.26
C MET A 18 -0.66 9.71 -38.17
N LEU A 19 -0.91 10.39 -39.29
CA LEU A 19 -1.57 11.70 -39.32
C LEU A 19 -3.00 11.64 -38.78
N ILE A 20 -3.79 10.63 -39.17
CA ILE A 20 -5.15 10.42 -38.65
C ILE A 20 -5.10 10.18 -37.13
N SER A 21 -4.14 9.38 -36.67
CA SER A 21 -3.95 9.10 -35.24
C SER A 21 -3.61 10.38 -34.47
N ILE A 22 -2.66 11.18 -34.97
CA ILE A 22 -2.27 12.47 -34.39
C ILE A 22 -3.47 13.43 -34.36
N TRP A 23 -4.23 13.52 -35.43
CA TRP A 23 -5.38 14.42 -35.52
C TRP A 23 -6.50 14.03 -34.54
N LYS A 24 -6.84 12.73 -34.47
CA LYS A 24 -7.78 12.22 -33.46
C LYS A 24 -7.28 12.49 -32.04
N GLN A 25 -5.98 12.34 -31.81
CA GLN A 25 -5.37 12.57 -30.51
C GLN A 25 -5.53 14.04 -30.09
N ILE A 26 -5.17 14.99 -30.95
CA ILE A 26 -5.30 16.44 -30.71
C ILE A 26 -6.77 16.80 -30.44
N TYR A 27 -7.69 16.33 -31.28
CA TYR A 27 -9.10 16.64 -31.11
C TYR A 27 -9.67 16.08 -29.80
N SER A 28 -9.28 14.86 -29.41
CA SER A 28 -9.73 14.23 -28.17
C SER A 28 -9.13 14.85 -26.90
N SER A 29 -8.00 15.56 -27.01
CA SER A 29 -7.29 16.14 -25.88
C SER A 29 -7.65 17.59 -25.56
N TRP A 30 -8.39 18.29 -26.43
CA TRP A 30 -8.71 19.72 -26.26
C TRP A 30 -9.41 20.09 -24.96
N LYS A 31 -10.15 19.16 -24.34
CA LYS A 31 -10.83 19.39 -23.05
C LYS A 31 -10.22 18.60 -21.90
N LEU A 32 -9.19 17.78 -22.15
CA LEU A 32 -8.49 17.05 -21.11
C LEU A 32 -7.58 18.00 -20.33
N PRO A 33 -7.16 17.63 -19.11
CA PRO A 33 -6.05 18.31 -18.45
C PRO A 33 -4.82 18.37 -19.37
N PRO A 34 -4.00 19.43 -19.27
CA PRO A 34 -2.80 19.60 -20.10
C PRO A 34 -1.82 18.45 -19.89
N GLY A 35 -0.90 18.23 -20.83
CA GLY A 35 0.09 17.16 -20.69
C GLY A 35 0.99 17.02 -21.92
N PRO A 36 2.04 16.19 -21.82
CA PRO A 36 2.95 15.94 -22.92
C PRO A 36 2.26 15.23 -24.08
N PHE A 37 2.60 15.61 -25.32
CA PHE A 37 2.08 14.96 -26.51
C PHE A 37 2.47 13.46 -26.52
N PRO A 38 1.50 12.53 -26.56
CA PRO A 38 1.80 11.10 -26.51
C PRO A 38 2.26 10.58 -27.87
N LEU A 39 3.21 9.65 -27.85
CA LEU A 39 3.66 8.95 -29.05
C LEU A 39 2.72 7.77 -29.37
N PRO A 40 2.57 7.41 -30.66
CA PRO A 40 1.83 6.22 -31.04
C PRO A 40 2.36 4.98 -30.31
N ILE A 41 1.44 4.12 -29.86
CA ILE A 41 1.70 2.84 -29.14
C ILE A 41 2.24 3.05 -27.72
N ILE A 42 3.38 3.73 -27.55
CA ILE A 42 4.08 3.83 -26.25
C ILE A 42 3.57 4.97 -25.36
N GLY A 43 2.72 5.86 -25.88
CA GLY A 43 2.18 6.97 -25.13
C GLY A 43 3.28 7.92 -24.65
N ASN A 44 3.31 8.21 -23.36
CA ASN A 44 4.27 9.09 -22.71
C ASN A 44 5.43 8.37 -22.02
N LEU A 45 5.74 7.13 -22.41
CA LEU A 45 6.81 6.34 -21.80
C LEU A 45 8.16 7.06 -21.79
N LEU A 46 8.49 7.84 -22.81
CA LEU A 46 9.76 8.59 -22.88
C LEU A 46 9.85 9.74 -21.88
N GLN A 47 8.72 10.21 -21.35
CA GLN A 47 8.68 11.23 -20.30
C GLN A 47 8.77 10.63 -18.89
N LEU A 48 8.80 9.29 -18.77
CA LEU A 48 8.77 8.58 -17.49
C LEU A 48 10.06 7.81 -17.26
N ASP A 49 10.68 8.04 -16.11
CA ASP A 49 11.72 7.16 -15.58
C ASP A 49 11.05 5.98 -14.86
N LEU A 50 11.11 4.79 -15.46
CA LEU A 50 10.55 3.56 -14.87
C LEU A 50 11.18 3.17 -13.54
N LYS A 51 12.37 3.68 -13.21
CA LYS A 51 13.00 3.48 -11.90
C LYS A 51 12.37 4.34 -10.81
N ASN A 52 11.72 5.44 -11.19
CA ASN A 52 11.11 6.39 -10.27
C ASN A 52 10.01 7.22 -10.97
N ILE A 53 8.86 6.57 -11.18
CA ILE A 53 7.68 7.21 -11.76
C ILE A 53 7.19 8.40 -10.91
N PRO A 54 7.13 8.33 -9.56
CA PRO A 54 6.72 9.49 -8.74
C PRO A 54 7.55 10.75 -9.02
N LYS A 55 8.89 10.61 -9.10
CA LYS A 55 9.78 11.72 -9.47
C LYS A 55 9.48 12.28 -10.87
N SER A 56 9.10 11.42 -11.81
CA SER A 56 8.69 11.86 -13.15
C SER A 56 7.37 12.63 -13.11
N PHE A 57 6.41 12.21 -12.29
CA PHE A 57 5.17 12.95 -12.06
C PHE A 57 5.41 14.32 -11.44
N THR A 58 6.31 14.44 -10.46
CA THR A 58 6.69 15.75 -9.90
C THR A 58 7.26 16.69 -10.96
N LYS A 59 8.15 16.22 -11.84
CA LYS A 59 8.67 17.03 -12.96
C LYS A 59 7.57 17.44 -13.95
N LEU A 60 6.63 16.55 -14.24
CA LEU A 60 5.50 16.88 -15.11
C LEU A 60 4.55 17.88 -14.44
N ALA A 61 4.37 17.81 -13.11
CA ALA A 61 3.57 18.77 -12.35
C ALA A 61 4.17 20.19 -12.38
N GLU A 62 5.50 20.31 -12.34
CA GLU A 62 6.20 21.60 -12.52
C GLU A 62 5.90 22.23 -13.90
N GLN A 63 5.76 21.40 -14.95
CA GLN A 63 5.54 21.87 -16.31
C GLN A 63 4.06 22.11 -16.67
N TYR A 64 3.17 21.22 -16.24
CA TYR A 64 1.76 21.21 -16.65
C TYR A 64 0.79 21.60 -15.53
N GLY A 65 1.30 21.82 -14.31
CA GLY A 65 0.51 22.16 -13.14
C GLY A 65 -0.02 20.93 -12.39
N PRO A 66 -0.89 21.13 -11.38
CA PRO A 66 -1.28 20.10 -10.41
C PRO A 66 -2.23 19.02 -10.97
N VAL A 67 -2.73 19.18 -12.20
CA VAL A 67 -3.65 18.24 -12.85
C VAL A 67 -3.20 18.11 -14.30
N PHE A 68 -2.71 16.94 -14.68
CA PHE A 68 -2.18 16.72 -16.01
C PHE A 68 -2.49 15.32 -16.56
N THR A 69 -2.50 15.20 -17.88
CA THR A 69 -2.79 13.95 -18.59
C THR A 69 -1.50 13.28 -19.07
N VAL A 70 -1.37 11.99 -18.82
CA VAL A 70 -0.36 11.11 -19.41
C VAL A 70 -1.00 9.86 -19.98
N TYR A 71 -0.37 9.29 -21.00
CA TYR A 71 -0.78 8.05 -21.63
C TYR A 71 0.24 6.97 -21.27
N LEU A 72 -0.17 6.01 -20.44
CA LEU A 72 0.66 4.88 -20.05
C LEU A 72 0.38 3.73 -21.02
N GLY A 73 1.18 3.65 -22.09
CA GLY A 73 0.81 2.86 -23.26
C GLY A 73 -0.42 3.46 -23.94
N SER A 74 -1.48 2.66 -24.10
CA SER A 74 -2.77 3.12 -24.61
C SER A 74 -3.71 3.65 -23.53
N GLN A 75 -3.39 3.45 -22.24
CA GLN A 75 -4.26 3.85 -21.14
C GLN A 75 -4.14 5.34 -20.86
N ARG A 76 -5.25 6.08 -21.00
CA ARG A 76 -5.33 7.48 -20.58
C ARG A 76 -5.38 7.56 -19.06
N THR A 77 -4.50 8.40 -18.50
CA THR A 77 -4.32 8.59 -17.07
C THR A 77 -4.25 10.08 -16.74
N VAL A 78 -5.04 10.53 -15.77
CA VAL A 78 -4.94 11.87 -15.17
C VAL A 78 -4.20 11.75 -13.86
N VAL A 79 -3.12 12.51 -13.69
CA VAL A 79 -2.35 12.58 -12.45
C VAL A 79 -2.76 13.83 -11.70
N LEU A 80 -2.99 13.70 -10.40
CA LEU A 80 -3.29 14.77 -9.47
C LEU A 80 -2.12 14.89 -8.51
N HIS A 81 -1.50 16.07 -8.49
CA HIS A 81 -0.26 16.34 -7.75
C HIS A 81 -0.45 17.56 -6.84
N GLY A 82 -0.05 17.42 -5.58
CA GLY A 82 -0.20 18.40 -4.53
C GLY A 82 -1.51 18.28 -3.76
N TYR A 83 -1.47 18.64 -2.48
CA TYR A 83 -2.56 18.47 -1.51
C TYR A 83 -3.91 18.97 -2.01
N LYS A 84 -3.99 20.18 -2.59
CA LYS A 84 -5.28 20.77 -3.02
C LYS A 84 -5.97 19.92 -4.09
N ALA A 85 -5.25 19.48 -5.12
CA ALA A 85 -5.83 18.69 -6.21
C ALA A 85 -6.20 17.28 -5.75
N VAL A 86 -5.33 16.65 -4.96
CA VAL A 86 -5.57 15.32 -4.39
C VAL A 86 -6.78 15.33 -3.44
N LYS A 87 -6.86 16.31 -2.54
CA LYS A 87 -7.96 16.44 -1.57
C LYS A 87 -9.31 16.67 -2.26
N GLU A 88 -9.37 17.60 -3.20
CA GLU A 88 -10.58 17.92 -3.97
C GLU A 88 -11.11 16.68 -4.71
N ALA A 89 -10.23 15.94 -5.39
CA ALA A 89 -10.62 14.73 -6.09
C ALA A 89 -11.12 13.60 -5.17
N LEU A 90 -10.44 13.36 -4.05
CA LEU A 90 -10.76 12.26 -3.15
C LEU A 90 -11.97 12.55 -2.25
N LEU A 91 -12.19 13.80 -1.85
CA LEU A 91 -13.23 14.19 -0.89
C LEU A 91 -14.45 14.84 -1.54
N ASP A 92 -14.25 15.73 -2.51
CA ASP A 92 -15.35 16.49 -3.10
C ASP A 92 -15.95 15.72 -4.30
N HIS A 93 -15.11 15.11 -5.12
CA HIS A 93 -15.51 14.24 -6.25
C HIS A 93 -15.58 12.75 -5.90
N LYS A 94 -15.89 12.46 -4.64
CA LYS A 94 -15.81 11.11 -4.04
C LYS A 94 -16.68 10.04 -4.71
N ASN A 95 -17.73 10.39 -5.46
CA ASN A 95 -18.53 9.41 -6.19
C ASN A 95 -18.00 9.21 -7.61
N ASP A 96 -17.63 10.31 -8.25
CA ASP A 96 -17.17 10.38 -9.63
C ASP A 96 -15.83 9.66 -9.83
N LEU A 97 -14.89 9.83 -8.89
CA LEU A 97 -13.52 9.34 -8.99
C LEU A 97 -13.22 8.19 -8.01
N SER A 98 -14.24 7.39 -7.68
CA SER A 98 -14.11 6.26 -6.74
C SER A 98 -13.92 4.89 -7.37
N GLY A 99 -13.83 4.82 -8.70
CA GLY A 99 -13.45 3.59 -9.39
C GLY A 99 -12.05 3.13 -9.03
N ARG A 100 -11.68 1.92 -9.43
CA ARG A 100 -10.36 1.34 -9.27
C ARG A 100 -9.78 1.06 -10.65
N GLY A 101 -8.69 1.75 -10.99
CA GLY A 101 -7.93 1.47 -12.20
C GLY A 101 -7.33 0.07 -12.16
N GLU A 102 -7.23 -0.55 -13.33
CA GLU A 102 -6.73 -1.92 -13.45
C GLU A 102 -5.24 -2.03 -13.12
N VAL A 103 -4.90 -3.01 -12.28
CA VAL A 103 -3.51 -3.41 -12.00
C VAL A 103 -3.32 -4.82 -12.53
N PHE A 104 -2.73 -4.94 -13.72
CA PHE A 104 -2.69 -6.21 -14.47
C PHE A 104 -1.98 -7.33 -13.73
N ALA A 105 -0.99 -7.02 -12.89
CA ALA A 105 -0.35 -8.02 -12.03
C ALA A 105 -1.32 -8.74 -11.05
N PHE A 106 -2.46 -8.13 -10.73
CA PHE A 106 -3.51 -8.68 -9.87
C PHE A 106 -4.79 -9.05 -10.64
N GLN A 107 -4.68 -9.41 -11.92
CA GLN A 107 -5.84 -9.80 -12.74
C GLN A 107 -6.69 -10.92 -12.11
N LEU A 108 -6.09 -11.82 -11.33
CA LEU A 108 -6.81 -12.87 -10.60
C LEU A 108 -7.75 -12.34 -9.49
N HIS A 109 -7.57 -11.11 -9.05
CA HIS A 109 -8.40 -10.42 -8.05
C HIS A 109 -9.31 -9.37 -8.68
N LYS A 110 -9.21 -9.14 -10.00
CA LYS A 110 -10.00 -8.13 -10.71
C LYS A 110 -11.50 -8.30 -10.46
N ASP A 111 -12.15 -7.18 -10.16
CA ASP A 111 -13.60 -7.05 -9.93
C ASP A 111 -14.16 -7.93 -8.80
N ARG A 112 -13.27 -8.37 -7.89
CA ARG A 112 -13.57 -9.16 -6.69
C ARG A 112 -12.82 -8.61 -5.49
N GLY A 113 -13.30 -8.95 -4.30
CA GLY A 113 -12.73 -8.45 -3.05
C GLY A 113 -12.95 -6.95 -2.87
N ILE A 114 -11.92 -6.28 -2.35
CA ILE A 114 -11.99 -4.86 -1.97
C ILE A 114 -10.94 -4.04 -2.73
N THR A 115 -9.71 -4.54 -2.82
CA THR A 115 -8.55 -3.75 -3.24
C THR A 115 -8.57 -3.49 -4.73
N PHE A 116 -8.78 -4.54 -5.53
CA PHE A 116 -8.72 -4.52 -7.00
C PHE A 116 -10.12 -4.65 -7.66
N ASN A 117 -11.17 -4.32 -6.91
CA ASN A 117 -12.55 -4.44 -7.36
C ASN A 117 -13.06 -3.11 -7.97
N ASN A 118 -13.35 -3.08 -9.27
CA ASN A 118 -14.05 -1.98 -9.93
C ASN A 118 -15.51 -2.34 -10.29
N GLY A 119 -15.95 -3.55 -9.95
CA GLY A 119 -17.28 -4.07 -10.22
C GLY A 119 -18.37 -3.48 -9.29
N PRO A 120 -19.65 -3.69 -9.63
CA PRO A 120 -20.79 -3.15 -8.89
C PRO A 120 -20.85 -3.63 -7.43
N GLY A 121 -20.35 -4.84 -7.16
CA GLY A 121 -20.34 -5.44 -5.83
C GLY A 121 -19.36 -4.80 -4.83
N TRP A 122 -18.39 -4.00 -5.28
CA TRP A 122 -17.35 -3.43 -4.42
C TRP A 122 -17.90 -2.68 -3.21
N LYS A 123 -18.92 -1.84 -3.42
CA LYS A 123 -19.47 -0.98 -2.37
C LYS A 123 -20.06 -1.81 -1.23
N ASP A 124 -20.76 -2.88 -1.57
CA ASP A 124 -21.40 -3.75 -0.60
C ASP A 124 -20.40 -4.68 0.08
N THR A 125 -19.47 -5.29 -0.67
CA THR A 125 -18.37 -6.09 -0.10
C THR A 125 -17.56 -5.24 0.88
N ARG A 126 -17.12 -4.05 0.47
CA ARG A 126 -16.36 -3.14 1.34
C ARG A 126 -17.16 -2.72 2.58
N ARG A 127 -18.42 -2.31 2.43
CA ARG A 127 -19.26 -1.90 3.57
C ARG A 127 -19.46 -3.05 4.56
N LEU A 128 -19.70 -4.25 4.04
CA LEU A 128 -19.87 -5.43 4.87
C LEU A 128 -18.57 -5.75 5.62
N SER A 129 -17.44 -5.80 4.93
CA SER A 129 -16.14 -6.04 5.55
C SER A 129 -15.80 -5.02 6.62
N LEU A 130 -16.02 -3.72 6.37
CA LEU A 130 -15.81 -2.67 7.37
C LEU A 130 -16.71 -2.83 8.60
N THR A 131 -17.97 -3.23 8.40
CA THR A 131 -18.90 -3.51 9.50
C THR A 131 -18.38 -4.67 10.35
N ILE A 132 -18.03 -5.80 9.72
CA ILE A 132 -17.53 -6.99 10.42
C ILE A 132 -16.22 -6.67 11.15
N LEU A 133 -15.26 -6.02 10.48
CA LEU A 133 -13.97 -5.66 11.09
C LEU A 133 -14.16 -4.76 12.31
N ARG A 134 -15.03 -3.75 12.22
CA ARG A 134 -15.37 -2.86 13.36
C ARG A 134 -16.00 -3.63 14.52
N ASP A 135 -16.87 -4.59 14.22
CA ASP A 135 -17.55 -5.39 15.23
C ASP A 135 -16.58 -6.39 15.88
N TYR A 136 -15.58 -6.89 15.13
CA TYR A 136 -14.46 -7.70 15.63
C TYR A 136 -13.43 -6.92 16.43
N GLY A 137 -13.52 -5.59 16.50
CA GLY A 137 -12.65 -4.76 17.33
C GLY A 137 -11.75 -3.79 16.57
N MET A 138 -11.92 -3.63 15.25
CA MET A 138 -11.21 -2.60 14.48
C MET A 138 -11.50 -1.20 15.05
N GLY A 139 -10.46 -0.60 15.64
CA GLY A 139 -10.54 0.68 16.35
C GLY A 139 -11.09 0.60 17.78
N LYS A 140 -11.14 -0.58 18.40
CA LYS A 140 -11.60 -0.83 19.78
C LYS A 140 -10.59 -1.70 20.56
N ARG A 141 -10.88 -1.92 21.84
CA ARG A 141 -10.10 -2.72 22.80
C ARG A 141 -9.76 -4.14 22.30
N GLY A 142 -10.61 -4.76 21.49
CA GLY A 142 -10.34 -6.09 20.93
C GLY A 142 -9.11 -6.16 20.02
N ASN A 143 -8.82 -5.11 19.24
CA ASN A 143 -7.58 -5.07 18.45
C ASN A 143 -6.36 -4.80 19.30
N GLU A 144 -6.47 -3.93 20.31
CA GLU A 144 -5.40 -3.68 21.25
C GLU A 144 -5.00 -4.98 21.97
N GLU A 145 -5.97 -5.74 22.48
CA GLU A 145 -5.74 -7.02 23.13
C GLU A 145 -5.10 -8.05 22.19
N ARG A 146 -5.50 -8.11 20.91
CA ARG A 146 -4.85 -8.98 19.90
C ARG A 146 -3.38 -8.62 19.70
N ILE A 147 -3.08 -7.34 19.49
CA ILE A 147 -1.72 -6.86 19.28
C ILE A 147 -0.88 -7.10 20.55
N GLN A 148 -1.45 -6.85 21.74
CA GLN A 148 -0.81 -7.14 23.01
C GLN A 148 -0.55 -8.63 23.24
N ARG A 149 -1.42 -9.53 22.75
CA ARG A 149 -1.16 -10.98 22.78
C ARG A 149 -0.03 -11.39 21.84
N GLU A 150 0.17 -10.68 20.73
CA GLU A 150 1.26 -10.96 19.79
C GLU A 150 2.63 -10.47 20.29
N ILE A 151 2.66 -9.37 21.05
CA ILE A 151 3.90 -8.74 21.54
C ILE A 151 4.85 -9.74 22.24
N PRO A 152 4.40 -10.60 23.19
CA PRO A 152 5.27 -11.60 23.82
C PRO A 152 5.99 -12.51 22.82
N PHE A 153 5.30 -12.98 21.78
CA PHE A 153 5.89 -13.85 20.75
C PHE A 153 6.94 -13.10 19.92
N LEU A 154 6.66 -11.86 19.54
CA LEU A 154 7.63 -10.99 18.87
C LEU A 154 8.88 -10.77 19.73
N LEU A 155 8.71 -10.46 21.02
CA LEU A 155 9.81 -10.23 21.95
C LEU A 155 10.60 -11.51 22.24
N GLU A 156 9.96 -12.67 22.28
CA GLU A 156 10.60 -13.97 22.42
C GLU A 156 11.44 -14.30 21.18
N ALA A 157 10.89 -14.12 19.98
CA ALA A 157 11.61 -14.31 18.73
C ALA A 157 12.84 -13.39 18.63
N LEU A 158 12.70 -12.11 19.03
CA LEU A 158 13.81 -11.17 19.11
C LEU A 158 14.86 -11.58 20.15
N ARG A 159 14.46 -12.05 21.34
CA ARG A 159 15.39 -12.59 22.35
C ARG A 159 16.15 -13.82 21.84
N GLY A 160 15.47 -14.67 21.06
CA GLY A 160 16.06 -15.85 20.42
C GLY A 160 17.24 -15.54 19.49
N THR A 161 17.38 -14.29 19.02
CA THR A 161 18.55 -13.85 18.24
C THR A 161 19.82 -13.71 19.08
N GLN A 162 19.72 -13.65 20.41
CA GLN A 162 20.85 -13.55 21.35
C GLN A 162 21.83 -12.40 21.04
N GLY A 163 21.31 -11.28 20.51
CA GLY A 163 22.13 -10.14 20.11
C GLY A 163 23.02 -10.40 18.89
N GLN A 164 22.81 -11.51 18.16
CA GLN A 164 23.52 -11.80 16.92
C GLN A 164 22.88 -11.10 15.72
N PRO A 165 23.66 -10.82 14.65
CA PRO A 165 23.14 -10.22 13.44
C PRO A 165 22.06 -11.07 12.76
N PHE A 166 20.86 -10.50 12.55
CA PHE A 166 19.76 -11.16 11.85
C PHE A 166 19.09 -10.23 10.83
N ASP A 167 18.41 -10.82 9.84
CA ASP A 167 17.55 -10.08 8.91
C ASP A 167 16.15 -9.95 9.52
N PRO A 168 15.64 -8.73 9.75
CA PRO A 168 14.36 -8.53 10.43
C PRO A 168 13.14 -8.81 9.54
N THR A 169 13.31 -9.01 8.23
CA THR A 169 12.21 -9.05 7.24
C THR A 169 11.08 -9.99 7.63
N PHE A 170 11.40 -11.26 7.90
CA PHE A 170 10.39 -12.27 8.21
C PHE A 170 10.08 -12.37 9.71
N LEU A 171 11.03 -11.99 10.57
CA LEU A 171 10.80 -11.99 12.02
C LEU A 171 9.80 -10.91 12.40
N LEU A 172 10.00 -9.65 11.96
CA LEU A 172 9.04 -8.57 12.20
C LEU A 172 7.74 -8.78 11.42
N GLY A 173 7.80 -9.47 10.27
CA GLY A 173 6.64 -9.72 9.43
C GLY A 173 5.60 -10.64 10.06
N PHE A 174 6.00 -11.54 10.97
CA PHE A 174 5.06 -12.41 11.67
C PHE A 174 4.09 -11.65 12.56
N ALA A 175 4.52 -10.57 13.22
CA ALA A 175 3.67 -9.84 14.15
C ALA A 175 2.37 -9.31 13.48
N PRO A 176 2.42 -8.48 12.41
CA PRO A 176 1.19 -8.09 11.71
C PRO A 176 0.52 -9.27 10.99
N CYS A 177 1.28 -10.26 10.50
CA CYS A 177 0.72 -11.46 9.86
C CYS A 177 -0.21 -12.25 10.80
N ASN A 178 0.22 -12.47 12.04
CA ASN A 178 -0.54 -13.20 13.05
C ASN A 178 -1.74 -12.40 13.53
N VAL A 179 -1.61 -11.08 13.71
CA VAL A 179 -2.75 -10.22 14.07
C VAL A 179 -3.86 -10.29 13.02
N ILE A 180 -3.51 -10.17 11.73
CA ILE A 180 -4.52 -10.27 10.67
C ILE A 180 -5.00 -11.72 10.48
N ALA A 181 -4.16 -12.74 10.70
CA ALA A 181 -4.56 -14.14 10.62
C ALA A 181 -5.54 -14.54 11.74
N ASP A 182 -5.39 -13.99 12.96
CA ASP A 182 -6.37 -14.16 14.03
C ASP A 182 -7.73 -13.56 13.65
N ILE A 183 -7.72 -12.36 13.06
CA ILE A 183 -8.94 -11.69 12.60
C ILE A 183 -9.62 -12.48 11.47
N LEU A 184 -8.84 -13.00 10.53
CA LEU A 184 -9.37 -13.62 9.30
C LEU A 184 -9.73 -15.10 9.47
N PHE A 185 -9.00 -15.84 10.29
CA PHE A 185 -9.04 -17.30 10.34
C PHE A 185 -9.01 -17.88 11.76
N CYS A 186 -9.03 -17.03 12.80
CA CYS A 186 -8.77 -17.44 14.19
C CYS A 186 -7.49 -18.28 14.30
N LYS A 187 -6.45 -17.91 13.53
CA LYS A 187 -5.22 -18.69 13.37
C LYS A 187 -4.01 -17.86 13.81
N HIS A 188 -3.13 -18.51 14.57
CA HIS A 188 -1.83 -18.00 14.94
C HIS A 188 -0.75 -18.94 14.39
N PHE A 189 0.24 -18.39 13.68
CA PHE A 189 1.39 -19.14 13.18
C PHE A 189 2.54 -19.06 14.18
N ASP A 190 3.21 -20.19 14.38
CA ASP A 190 4.55 -20.16 14.97
C ASP A 190 5.53 -19.43 14.04
N TYR A 191 6.50 -18.71 14.59
CA TYR A 191 7.47 -17.93 13.79
C TYR A 191 8.39 -18.81 12.94
N MET A 192 8.43 -20.12 13.21
CA MET A 192 9.14 -21.13 12.42
C MET A 192 8.20 -21.97 11.55
N ASP A 193 6.89 -21.69 11.54
CA ASP A 193 5.93 -22.42 10.71
C ASP A 193 6.25 -22.24 9.21
N GLU A 194 6.44 -23.35 8.50
CA GLU A 194 6.83 -23.33 7.09
C GLU A 194 5.77 -22.69 6.20
N THR A 195 4.48 -22.84 6.55
CA THR A 195 3.37 -22.25 5.79
C THR A 195 3.35 -20.73 5.98
N GLY A 196 3.48 -20.26 7.23
CA GLY A 196 3.58 -18.85 7.57
C GLY A 196 4.77 -18.19 6.89
N LEU A 197 5.96 -18.81 6.95
CA LEU A 197 7.16 -18.35 6.26
C LEU A 197 6.97 -18.30 4.73
N ARG A 198 6.31 -19.31 4.16
CA ARG A 198 6.02 -19.34 2.72
C ARG A 198 5.10 -18.19 2.32
N ILE A 199 4.01 -17.97 3.03
CA ILE A 199 3.06 -16.88 2.75
C ILE A 199 3.76 -15.52 2.84
N GLN A 200 4.55 -15.27 3.90
CA GLN A 200 5.31 -14.03 4.02
C GLN A 200 6.31 -13.82 2.89
N ARG A 201 7.01 -14.87 2.45
CA ARG A 201 7.91 -14.78 1.28
C ARG A 201 7.16 -14.41 0.01
N LEU A 202 5.96 -14.96 -0.21
CA LEU A 202 5.12 -14.63 -1.36
C LEU A 202 4.66 -13.17 -1.32
N PHE A 203 4.26 -12.68 -0.14
CA PHE A 203 3.87 -11.28 0.07
C PHE A 203 5.04 -10.34 -0.20
N ASN A 204 6.19 -10.60 0.41
CA ASN A 204 7.38 -9.77 0.25
C ASN A 204 7.90 -9.78 -1.19
N GLU A 205 7.98 -10.95 -1.83
CA GLU A 205 8.41 -11.07 -3.21
C GLU A 205 7.46 -10.33 -4.15
N ASN A 206 6.14 -10.42 -3.96
CA ASN A 206 5.18 -9.66 -4.75
C ASN A 206 5.38 -8.16 -4.56
N PHE A 207 5.50 -7.68 -3.32
CA PHE A 207 5.65 -6.26 -3.01
C PHE A 207 6.93 -5.67 -3.62
N CYS A 208 8.03 -6.41 -3.54
CA CYS A 208 9.30 -6.07 -4.21
C CYS A 208 9.15 -6.07 -5.74
N LEU A 209 8.64 -7.16 -6.33
CA LEU A 209 8.53 -7.31 -7.78
C LEU A 209 7.61 -6.26 -8.41
N LEU A 210 6.46 -5.97 -7.79
CA LEU A 210 5.52 -4.92 -8.23
C LEU A 210 6.19 -3.54 -8.31
N SER A 211 7.24 -3.32 -7.54
CA SER A 211 7.97 -2.06 -7.46
C SER A 211 9.16 -1.99 -8.42
N THR A 212 9.41 -3.03 -9.23
CA THR A 212 10.49 -3.06 -10.23
C THR A 212 10.06 -2.47 -11.58
N ASN A 213 11.03 -1.96 -12.34
CA ASN A 213 10.82 -1.41 -13.68
C ASN A 213 10.07 -2.35 -14.63
N TRP A 214 10.36 -3.66 -14.56
CA TRP A 214 9.72 -4.64 -15.43
C TRP A 214 8.22 -4.77 -15.15
N LEU A 215 7.82 -4.78 -13.88
CA LEU A 215 6.39 -4.83 -13.54
C LEU A 215 5.68 -3.51 -13.82
N GLN A 216 6.36 -2.38 -13.66
CA GLN A 216 5.82 -1.09 -14.10
C GLN A 216 5.55 -1.09 -15.60
N LEU A 217 6.51 -1.55 -16.41
CA LEU A 217 6.34 -1.70 -17.85
C LEU A 217 5.25 -2.72 -18.20
N TYR A 218 5.19 -3.84 -17.49
CA TYR A 218 4.15 -4.86 -17.66
C TYR A 218 2.75 -4.28 -17.46
N ASN A 219 2.54 -3.50 -16.40
CA ASN A 219 1.24 -2.88 -16.12
C ASN A 219 0.85 -1.84 -17.19
N MET A 220 1.81 -1.21 -17.87
CA MET A 220 1.55 -0.28 -18.99
C MET A 220 1.25 -1.00 -20.32
N PHE A 221 1.86 -2.17 -20.54
CA PHE A 221 1.80 -2.92 -21.81
C PHE A 221 1.44 -4.41 -21.63
N PRO A 222 0.36 -4.74 -20.90
CA PRO A 222 0.07 -6.12 -20.51
C PRO A 222 -0.17 -7.01 -21.73
N SER A 223 -0.96 -6.56 -22.72
CA SER A 223 -1.31 -7.36 -23.90
C SER A 223 -0.09 -7.78 -24.73
N TYR A 224 0.94 -6.93 -24.79
CA TYR A 224 2.16 -7.22 -25.52
C TYR A 224 3.13 -8.10 -24.72
N LEU A 225 3.19 -7.89 -23.40
CA LEU A 225 4.22 -8.49 -22.54
C LEU A 225 3.76 -9.77 -21.83
N HIS A 226 2.46 -10.04 -21.73
CA HIS A 226 1.90 -11.19 -20.98
C HIS A 226 2.43 -12.54 -21.43
N TYR A 227 2.67 -12.71 -22.74
CA TYR A 227 3.18 -13.96 -23.29
C TYR A 227 4.71 -14.04 -23.34
N LEU A 228 5.42 -12.97 -22.96
CA LEU A 228 6.88 -12.97 -22.89
C LEU A 228 7.39 -13.56 -21.56
N PRO A 229 8.61 -14.10 -21.50
CA PRO A 229 9.24 -14.44 -20.23
C PRO A 229 9.48 -13.15 -19.40
N GLY A 230 9.36 -13.26 -18.08
CA GLY A 230 9.62 -12.14 -17.18
C GLY A 230 9.07 -12.36 -15.77
N SER A 231 9.40 -11.45 -14.85
CA SER A 231 9.02 -11.58 -13.44
C SER A 231 7.52 -11.40 -13.19
N HIS A 232 6.75 -10.83 -14.13
CA HIS A 232 5.28 -10.79 -14.05
C HIS A 232 4.66 -12.20 -13.94
N ARG A 233 5.27 -13.22 -14.57
CA ARG A 233 4.81 -14.62 -14.43
C ARG A 233 5.00 -15.16 -13.01
N LYS A 234 6.06 -14.70 -12.34
CA LYS A 234 6.32 -15.07 -10.95
C LYS A 234 5.27 -14.45 -10.02
N VAL A 235 4.92 -13.18 -10.23
CA VAL A 235 3.81 -12.53 -9.52
C VAL A 235 2.50 -13.27 -9.73
N PHE A 236 2.16 -13.67 -10.96
CA PHE A 236 0.94 -14.46 -11.20
C PHE A 236 0.92 -15.80 -10.46
N LYS A 237 2.04 -16.53 -10.44
CA LYS A 237 2.16 -17.77 -9.67
C LYS A 237 1.97 -17.51 -8.18
N ASN A 238 2.62 -16.49 -7.65
CA ASN A 238 2.54 -16.13 -6.24
C ASN A 238 1.11 -15.71 -5.84
N VAL A 239 0.46 -14.85 -6.63
CA VAL A 239 -0.95 -14.44 -6.40
C VAL A 239 -1.89 -15.64 -6.47
N SER A 240 -1.68 -16.56 -7.43
CA SER A 240 -2.47 -17.78 -7.50
C SER A 240 -2.27 -18.67 -6.28
N GLU A 241 -1.05 -18.80 -5.76
CA GLU A 241 -0.73 -19.61 -4.59
C GLU A 241 -1.39 -19.05 -3.32
N ILE A 242 -1.30 -17.73 -3.12
CA ILE A 242 -1.98 -17.02 -2.03
C ILE A 242 -3.51 -17.24 -2.12
N LYS A 243 -4.09 -17.06 -3.32
CA LYS A 243 -5.52 -17.25 -3.53
C LYS A 243 -5.95 -18.68 -3.28
N ASN A 244 -5.15 -19.67 -3.68
CA ASN A 244 -5.45 -21.08 -3.41
C ASN A 244 -5.44 -21.36 -1.91
N TYR A 245 -4.44 -20.84 -1.18
CA TYR A 245 -4.38 -20.96 0.27
C TYR A 245 -5.64 -20.38 0.94
N THR A 246 -6.05 -19.16 0.59
CA THR A 246 -7.26 -18.57 1.18
C THR A 246 -8.53 -19.28 0.75
N SER A 247 -8.59 -19.81 -0.48
CA SER A 247 -9.72 -20.60 -0.96
C SER A 247 -9.89 -21.89 -0.18
N GLU A 248 -8.79 -22.58 0.17
CA GLU A 248 -8.82 -23.75 1.05
C GLU A 248 -9.31 -23.40 2.45
N ARG A 249 -8.78 -22.33 3.05
CA ARG A 249 -9.25 -21.86 4.37
C ARG A 249 -10.75 -21.54 4.34
N VAL A 250 -11.24 -20.84 3.32
CA VAL A 250 -12.67 -20.53 3.18
C VAL A 250 -13.52 -21.80 3.08
N LYS A 251 -13.06 -22.84 2.37
CA LYS A 251 -13.77 -24.12 2.30
C LYS A 251 -13.82 -24.82 3.66
N GLU A 252 -12.71 -24.88 4.38
CA GLU A 252 -12.67 -25.45 5.73
C GLU A 252 -13.62 -24.72 6.69
N HIS A 253 -13.68 -23.38 6.59
CA HIS A 253 -14.62 -22.59 7.38
C HIS A 253 -16.06 -22.91 6.99
N GLN A 254 -16.35 -23.04 5.70
CA GLN A 254 -17.68 -23.39 5.21
C GLN A 254 -18.18 -24.75 5.70
N GLU A 255 -17.29 -25.75 5.75
CA GLU A 255 -17.59 -27.11 6.21
C GLU A 255 -17.85 -27.16 7.73
N SER A 256 -17.16 -26.33 8.50
CA SER A 256 -17.23 -26.30 9.97
C SER A 256 -18.05 -25.13 10.54
N LEU A 257 -18.76 -24.37 9.70
CA LEU A 257 -19.49 -23.15 10.10
C LEU A 257 -20.67 -23.47 11.03
N ASP A 258 -20.59 -22.98 12.26
CA ASP A 258 -21.72 -22.90 13.20
C ASP A 258 -22.32 -21.48 13.21
N PRO A 259 -23.56 -21.28 12.72
CA PRO A 259 -24.23 -19.98 12.73
C PRO A 259 -24.41 -19.35 14.12
N ASN A 260 -24.35 -20.15 15.21
CA ASN A 260 -24.50 -19.67 16.57
C ASN A 260 -23.17 -19.26 17.22
N CYS A 261 -22.04 -19.68 16.64
CA CYS A 261 -20.70 -19.45 17.17
C CYS A 261 -19.73 -19.13 16.03
N LEU A 262 -19.74 -17.86 15.59
CA LEU A 262 -18.84 -17.38 14.54
C LEU A 262 -17.43 -17.19 15.12
N ARG A 263 -16.42 -17.80 14.50
CA ARG A 263 -15.03 -17.77 14.99
C ARG A 263 -14.33 -16.48 14.58
N ASP A 264 -14.43 -16.12 13.31
CA ASP A 264 -13.64 -15.05 12.69
C ASP A 264 -14.39 -14.32 11.58
N PHE A 265 -13.69 -13.39 10.94
CA PHE A 265 -14.19 -12.61 9.81
C PHE A 265 -14.68 -13.50 8.65
N THR A 266 -14.02 -14.64 8.39
CA THR A 266 -14.40 -15.54 7.29
C THR A 266 -15.75 -16.21 7.58
N ASP A 267 -15.97 -16.67 8.81
CA ASP A 267 -17.27 -17.19 9.25
C ASP A 267 -18.38 -16.14 9.10
N CYS A 268 -18.12 -14.88 9.46
CA CYS A 268 -19.09 -13.80 9.28
C CYS A 268 -19.46 -13.58 7.81
N LEU A 269 -18.48 -13.56 6.90
CA LEU A 269 -18.76 -13.44 5.47
C LEU A 269 -19.55 -14.64 4.93
N LEU A 270 -19.23 -15.85 5.38
CA LEU A 270 -19.95 -17.07 4.98
C LEU A 270 -21.39 -17.09 5.53
N LEU A 271 -21.61 -16.59 6.75
CA LEU A 271 -22.96 -16.45 7.30
C LEU A 271 -23.78 -15.45 6.48
N GLU A 272 -23.20 -14.30 6.12
CA GLU A 272 -23.86 -13.29 5.30
C GLU A 272 -24.16 -13.81 3.89
N LEU A 273 -23.29 -14.65 3.32
CA LEU A 273 -23.54 -15.37 2.08
C LEU A 273 -24.76 -16.31 2.18
N ARG A 274 -24.94 -17.00 3.31
CA ARG A 274 -26.10 -17.87 3.56
C ARG A 274 -27.42 -17.08 3.71
N LYS A 275 -27.37 -15.82 4.13
CA LYS A 275 -28.59 -15.00 4.29
C LYS A 275 -29.18 -14.71 2.91
N LYS A 276 -30.44 -15.16 2.69
CA LYS A 276 -31.20 -15.01 1.43
C LYS A 276 -31.27 -13.58 0.86
N ARG A 277 -30.96 -12.56 1.67
CA ARG A 277 -30.92 -11.14 1.25
C ARG A 277 -29.80 -10.86 0.24
N TYR A 278 -28.71 -11.65 0.26
CA TYR A 278 -27.55 -11.45 -0.62
C TYR A 278 -27.34 -12.58 -1.63
N SER A 279 -28.03 -13.72 -1.47
CA SER A 279 -27.91 -14.88 -2.38
C SER A 279 -28.45 -14.64 -3.80
N ALA A 280 -29.19 -13.55 -4.03
CA ALA A 280 -29.67 -13.16 -5.35
C ALA A 280 -28.64 -12.34 -6.15
N GLU A 281 -27.65 -11.75 -5.49
CA GLU A 281 -26.68 -10.85 -6.12
C GLU A 281 -25.44 -11.63 -6.60
N PRO A 282 -25.01 -11.48 -7.87
CA PRO A 282 -24.05 -12.37 -8.51
C PRO A 282 -22.61 -12.26 -7.97
N TRP A 283 -22.28 -11.20 -7.21
CA TRP A 283 -20.94 -10.97 -6.67
C TRP A 283 -20.71 -11.55 -5.27
N TYR A 284 -21.73 -12.12 -4.63
CA TYR A 284 -21.57 -12.86 -3.38
C TYR A 284 -21.29 -14.33 -3.68
N THR A 285 -20.01 -14.65 -3.88
CA THR A 285 -19.55 -16.01 -4.18
C THR A 285 -18.42 -16.42 -3.23
N LEU A 286 -18.18 -17.73 -3.08
CA LEU A 286 -17.03 -18.24 -2.32
C LEU A 286 -15.71 -17.71 -2.87
N ASP A 287 -15.62 -17.54 -4.18
CA ASP A 287 -14.45 -16.96 -4.84
C ASP A 287 -14.26 -15.48 -4.48
N ASN A 288 -15.35 -14.69 -4.38
CA ASN A 288 -15.27 -13.31 -3.90
C ASN A 288 -14.84 -13.24 -2.43
N ILE A 289 -15.30 -14.16 -1.57
CA ILE A 289 -14.85 -14.25 -0.17
C ILE A 289 -13.35 -14.61 -0.12
N ALA A 290 -12.90 -15.61 -0.88
CA ALA A 290 -11.50 -16.00 -0.92
C ALA A 290 -10.58 -14.86 -1.38
N VAL A 291 -11.02 -14.07 -2.37
CA VAL A 291 -10.30 -12.86 -2.81
C VAL A 291 -10.37 -11.76 -1.75
N THR A 292 -11.51 -11.53 -1.10
CA THR A 292 -11.64 -10.54 -0.01
C THR A 292 -10.67 -10.83 1.12
N VAL A 293 -10.59 -12.09 1.54
CA VAL A 293 -9.71 -12.55 2.61
C VAL A 293 -8.25 -12.48 2.17
N ALA A 294 -7.93 -12.84 0.92
CA ALA A 294 -6.57 -12.68 0.38
C ALA A 294 -6.13 -11.21 0.31
N ASP A 295 -7.03 -10.30 -0.10
CA ASP A 295 -6.78 -8.86 -0.13
C ASP A 295 -6.43 -8.35 1.27
N LEU A 296 -7.22 -8.70 2.29
CA LEU A 296 -6.99 -8.27 3.67
C LEU A 296 -5.72 -8.91 4.26
N PHE A 297 -5.45 -10.17 3.95
CA PHE A 297 -4.28 -10.88 4.47
C PHE A 297 -2.97 -10.27 3.96
N PHE A 298 -2.88 -10.03 2.64
CA PHE A 298 -1.72 -9.38 2.03
C PHE A 298 -1.56 -7.93 2.52
N ALA A 299 -2.63 -7.13 2.47
CA ALA A 299 -2.58 -5.72 2.84
C ALA A 299 -2.26 -5.51 4.33
N GLY A 300 -2.84 -6.32 5.21
CA GLY A 300 -2.62 -6.26 6.66
C GLY A 300 -1.24 -6.75 7.10
N THR A 301 -0.57 -7.56 6.28
CA THR A 301 0.77 -8.09 6.63
C THR A 301 1.88 -7.21 6.09
N GLU A 302 1.96 -7.04 4.77
CA GLU A 302 3.18 -6.57 4.12
C GLU A 302 3.45 -5.07 4.34
N THR A 303 2.38 -4.26 4.42
CA THR A 303 2.50 -2.80 4.57
C THR A 303 2.95 -2.41 5.98
N THR A 304 2.37 -3.00 7.02
CA THR A 304 2.82 -2.82 8.41
C THR A 304 4.25 -3.36 8.59
N SER A 305 4.52 -4.59 8.11
CA SER A 305 5.86 -5.21 8.20
C SER A 305 6.95 -4.34 7.58
N THR A 306 6.71 -3.83 6.37
CA THR A 306 7.68 -2.97 5.67
C THR A 306 7.85 -1.61 6.36
N THR A 307 6.78 -1.07 6.94
CA THR A 307 6.85 0.19 7.71
C THR A 307 7.65 0.02 9.00
N LEU A 308 7.44 -1.07 9.75
CA LEU A 308 8.26 -1.40 10.94
C LEU A 308 9.73 -1.59 10.57
N ARG A 309 9.99 -2.29 9.46
CA ARG A 309 11.36 -2.52 8.95
C ARG A 309 12.05 -1.21 8.57
N TYR A 310 11.37 -0.30 7.88
CA TYR A 310 11.91 1.05 7.69
C TYR A 310 12.10 1.79 9.02
N GLY A 311 11.15 1.69 9.94
CA GLY A 311 11.22 2.34 11.24
C GLY A 311 12.50 1.96 11.99
N LEU A 312 12.82 0.68 12.09
CA LEU A 312 14.07 0.24 12.73
C LEU A 312 15.32 0.73 11.98
N LEU A 313 15.32 0.69 10.64
CA LEU A 313 16.44 1.20 9.84
C LEU A 313 16.68 2.71 10.04
N ILE A 314 15.60 3.48 10.10
CA ILE A 314 15.63 4.92 10.35
C ILE A 314 16.15 5.23 11.75
N LEU A 315 15.66 4.52 12.78
CA LEU A 315 16.10 4.74 14.16
C LEU A 315 17.58 4.40 14.35
N MET A 316 18.08 3.34 13.70
CA MET A 316 19.52 3.04 13.69
C MET A 316 20.37 4.13 13.01
N LYS A 317 19.80 4.90 12.07
CA LYS A 317 20.48 6.05 11.44
C LYS A 317 20.53 7.26 12.38
N TYR A 318 19.51 7.44 13.22
CA TYR A 318 19.36 8.56 14.14
C TYR A 318 19.30 8.06 15.59
N PRO A 319 20.42 7.58 16.16
CA PRO A 319 20.45 7.02 17.52
C PRO A 319 19.97 8.01 18.59
N GLU A 320 20.12 9.32 18.37
CA GLU A 320 19.59 10.38 19.23
C GLU A 320 18.05 10.42 19.29
N ILE A 321 17.38 9.93 18.25
CA ILE A 321 15.91 9.78 18.23
C ILE A 321 15.52 8.52 19.00
N GLU A 322 16.26 7.43 18.83
CA GLU A 322 16.07 6.20 19.61
C GLU A 322 16.22 6.46 21.11
N GLU A 323 17.26 7.21 21.53
CA GLU A 323 17.48 7.57 22.94
C GLU A 323 16.32 8.36 23.55
N LYS A 324 15.77 9.33 22.82
CA LYS A 324 14.59 10.09 23.27
C LYS A 324 13.33 9.22 23.37
N LEU A 325 13.17 8.24 22.48
CA LEU A 325 12.07 7.28 22.56
C LEU A 325 12.21 6.39 23.80
N HIS A 326 13.42 5.92 24.08
CA HIS A 326 13.72 5.14 25.29
C HIS A 326 13.38 5.92 26.55
N GLU A 327 13.78 7.20 26.65
CA GLU A 327 13.44 8.06 27.78
C GLU A 327 11.92 8.22 27.96
N GLU A 328 11.19 8.49 26.87
CA GLU A 328 9.74 8.67 26.93
C GLU A 328 9.01 7.36 27.31
N ILE A 329 9.46 6.21 26.78
CA ILE A 329 8.93 4.89 27.12
C ILE A 329 9.17 4.60 28.61
N ASP A 330 10.39 4.80 29.10
CA ASP A 330 10.74 4.51 30.50
C ASP A 330 9.96 5.41 31.46
N ARG A 331 9.73 6.67 31.08
CA ARG A 331 8.97 7.65 31.87
C ARG A 331 7.47 7.33 31.95
N VAL A 332 6.85 6.95 30.82
CA VAL A 332 5.37 6.81 30.72
C VAL A 332 4.91 5.38 30.96
N ILE A 333 5.63 4.40 30.41
CA ILE A 333 5.26 2.99 30.46
C ILE A 333 6.05 2.27 31.55
N GLY A 334 7.33 2.61 31.70
CA GLY A 334 8.29 1.86 32.51
C GLY A 334 8.84 0.63 31.78
N PRO A 335 9.73 -0.15 32.41
CA PRO A 335 10.48 -1.21 31.73
C PRO A 335 9.72 -2.54 31.56
N SER A 336 8.53 -2.70 32.17
CA SER A 336 7.87 -4.01 32.28
C SER A 336 6.41 -4.05 31.86
N ARG A 337 5.66 -2.95 32.01
CA ARG A 337 4.24 -2.92 31.65
C ARG A 337 4.10 -2.97 30.13
N ILE A 338 3.24 -3.83 29.61
CA ILE A 338 2.98 -3.89 28.17
C ILE A 338 2.43 -2.53 27.65
N PRO A 339 2.89 -2.04 26.48
CA PRO A 339 2.36 -0.82 25.88
C PRO A 339 0.86 -0.94 25.59
N ALA A 340 0.13 0.14 25.82
CA ALA A 340 -1.31 0.26 25.60
C ALA A 340 -1.62 1.46 24.70
N ILE A 341 -2.71 1.42 23.92
CA ILE A 341 -3.00 2.47 22.95
C ILE A 341 -3.28 3.83 23.61
N LYS A 342 -3.76 3.81 24.86
CA LYS A 342 -3.97 5.02 25.67
C LYS A 342 -2.67 5.75 25.98
N ASP A 343 -1.53 5.05 26.02
CA ASP A 343 -0.22 5.63 26.33
C ASP A 343 0.20 6.64 25.25
N ARG A 344 -0.32 6.48 24.02
CA ARG A 344 -0.11 7.41 22.91
C ARG A 344 -0.49 8.85 23.24
N LEU A 345 -1.47 9.07 24.11
CA LEU A 345 -1.89 10.41 24.55
C LEU A 345 -0.83 11.10 25.44
N GLU A 346 0.02 10.31 26.09
CA GLU A 346 1.07 10.76 27.01
C GLU A 346 2.48 10.65 26.39
N MET A 347 2.59 10.09 25.19
CA MET A 347 3.85 9.89 24.46
C MET A 347 3.88 10.67 23.13
N PRO A 348 3.91 12.01 23.17
CA PRO A 348 3.89 12.84 21.97
C PRO A 348 5.09 12.60 21.05
N TYR A 349 6.27 12.25 21.59
CA TYR A 349 7.46 12.05 20.77
C TYR A 349 7.37 10.73 19.98
N MET A 350 6.95 9.64 20.61
CA MET A 350 6.63 8.38 19.94
C MET A 350 5.54 8.56 18.89
N ASP A 351 4.46 9.29 19.21
CA ASP A 351 3.40 9.53 18.23
C ASP A 351 3.94 10.30 17.01
N ALA A 352 4.75 11.33 17.25
CA ALA A 352 5.39 12.10 16.19
C ALA A 352 6.36 11.25 15.34
N VAL A 353 7.18 10.40 15.97
CA VAL A 353 8.08 9.48 15.26
C VAL A 353 7.30 8.48 14.41
N VAL A 354 6.22 7.89 14.93
CA VAL A 354 5.40 6.93 14.16
C VAL A 354 4.76 7.61 12.94
N HIS A 355 4.30 8.86 13.06
CA HIS A 355 3.80 9.63 11.92
C HIS A 355 4.91 9.97 10.93
N GLU A 356 6.06 10.40 11.43
CA GLU A 356 7.19 10.78 10.60
C GLU A 356 7.77 9.59 9.83
N ILE A 357 7.81 8.39 10.43
CA ILE A 357 8.20 7.15 9.71
C ILE A 357 7.29 6.96 8.50
N GLN A 358 5.97 7.02 8.69
CA GLN A 358 5.02 6.82 7.60
C GLN A 358 5.08 7.93 6.54
N ARG A 359 5.26 9.19 6.96
CA ARG A 359 5.40 10.34 6.05
C ARG A 359 6.68 10.24 5.21
N PHE A 360 7.81 10.01 5.88
CA PHE A 360 9.13 10.00 5.27
C PHE A 360 9.32 8.83 4.30
N ILE A 361 8.87 7.63 4.67
CA ILE A 361 9.04 6.46 3.80
C ILE A 361 8.09 6.52 2.60
N ASP A 362 6.93 7.18 2.77
CA ASP A 362 5.90 7.33 1.74
C ASP A 362 5.69 6.04 0.95
N LEU A 363 5.23 5.01 1.66
CA LEU A 363 5.32 3.62 1.25
C LEU A 363 4.66 3.36 -0.11
N LEU A 364 3.54 4.01 -0.41
CA LEU A 364 2.78 3.91 -1.66
C LEU A 364 2.71 5.28 -2.35
N PRO A 365 3.81 5.75 -2.97
CA PRO A 365 3.98 7.14 -3.39
C PRO A 365 2.92 7.62 -4.39
N SER A 366 2.53 6.74 -5.31
CA SER A 366 1.55 7.05 -6.36
C SER A 366 0.11 6.69 -5.97
N ASN A 367 -0.15 6.29 -4.73
CA ASN A 367 -1.43 5.69 -4.32
C ASN A 367 -1.78 4.41 -5.12
N LEU A 368 -2.94 3.83 -4.86
CA LEU A 368 -3.55 2.86 -5.77
C LEU A 368 -4.33 3.62 -6.86
N PRO A 369 -4.29 3.18 -8.13
CA PRO A 369 -4.92 3.91 -9.23
C PRO A 369 -6.44 3.97 -9.08
N HIS A 370 -7.02 5.16 -9.09
CA HIS A 370 -8.47 5.36 -9.17
C HIS A 370 -8.95 5.29 -10.62
N GLU A 371 -10.26 5.26 -10.83
CA GLU A 371 -10.88 5.37 -12.14
C GLU A 371 -12.12 6.28 -12.09
N ALA A 372 -12.32 7.08 -13.13
CA ALA A 372 -13.53 7.88 -13.30
C ALA A 372 -14.73 6.98 -13.65
N ASN A 373 -15.72 6.92 -12.77
CA ASN A 373 -16.94 6.12 -12.96
C ASN A 373 -17.88 6.69 -14.03
N GLN A 374 -17.76 8.00 -14.28
CA GLN A 374 -18.55 8.76 -15.25
C GLN A 374 -17.74 9.94 -15.79
N ASP A 375 -18.21 10.54 -16.88
CA ASP A 375 -17.64 11.78 -17.40
C ASP A 375 -17.76 12.87 -16.33
N THR A 376 -16.62 13.43 -15.93
CA THR A 376 -16.53 14.33 -14.78
C THR A 376 -15.86 15.63 -15.19
N VAL A 377 -16.43 16.77 -14.80
CA VAL A 377 -15.75 18.07 -14.96
C VAL A 377 -14.95 18.34 -13.69
N PHE A 378 -13.63 18.44 -13.83
CA PHE A 378 -12.70 18.70 -12.73
C PHE A 378 -11.82 19.89 -13.10
N ARG A 379 -11.94 20.99 -12.34
CA ARG A 379 -11.20 22.26 -12.60
C ARG A 379 -11.33 22.79 -14.03
N GLY A 380 -12.51 22.63 -14.64
CA GLY A 380 -12.79 23.05 -16.01
C GLY A 380 -12.35 22.06 -17.09
N TYR A 381 -11.64 21.00 -16.73
CA TYR A 381 -11.29 19.90 -17.63
C TYR A 381 -12.33 18.80 -17.60
N VAL A 382 -12.49 18.09 -18.71
CA VAL A 382 -13.30 16.88 -18.79
C VAL A 382 -12.39 15.68 -18.54
N ILE A 383 -12.75 14.86 -17.56
CA ILE A 383 -12.17 13.55 -17.29
C ILE A 383 -13.21 12.51 -17.74
N PRO A 384 -13.06 11.88 -18.92
CA PRO A 384 -14.05 10.93 -19.40
C PRO A 384 -14.08 9.66 -18.55
N LYS A 385 -15.22 8.97 -18.53
CA LYS A 385 -15.40 7.66 -17.90
C LYS A 385 -14.30 6.67 -18.31
N GLY A 386 -13.87 5.84 -17.36
CA GLY A 386 -12.81 4.84 -17.57
C GLY A 386 -11.39 5.43 -17.63
N THR A 387 -11.24 6.74 -17.43
CA THR A 387 -9.92 7.35 -17.29
C THR A 387 -9.34 6.98 -15.93
N VAL A 388 -8.11 6.46 -15.92
CA VAL A 388 -7.38 6.19 -14.68
C VAL A 388 -7.01 7.52 -14.04
N VAL A 389 -7.17 7.63 -12.73
CA VAL A 389 -6.80 8.81 -11.95
C VAL A 389 -5.77 8.41 -10.91
N ILE A 390 -4.62 9.10 -10.87
CA ILE A 390 -3.55 8.85 -9.91
C ILE A 390 -3.46 10.05 -8.95
N PRO A 391 -4.08 9.98 -7.77
CA PRO A 391 -3.93 10.98 -6.72
C PRO A 391 -2.65 10.72 -5.92
N THR A 392 -1.52 11.33 -6.30
CA THR A 392 -0.20 10.97 -5.76
C THR A 392 -0.08 11.37 -4.29
N LEU A 393 0.34 10.43 -3.44
CA LEU A 393 0.49 10.66 -2.00
C LEU A 393 1.83 11.31 -1.65
N ASP A 394 2.88 11.03 -2.42
CA ASP A 394 4.20 11.63 -2.25
C ASP A 394 4.14 13.16 -2.27
N SER A 395 3.39 13.71 -3.22
CA SER A 395 3.17 15.14 -3.40
C SER A 395 2.46 15.83 -2.23
N VAL A 396 1.78 15.04 -1.39
CA VAL A 396 1.09 15.52 -0.19
C VAL A 396 1.97 15.35 1.04
N LEU A 397 2.61 14.19 1.19
CA LEU A 397 3.48 13.85 2.32
C LEU A 397 4.81 14.61 2.30
N PHE A 398 5.20 15.17 1.15
CA PHE A 398 6.40 15.97 0.96
C PHE A 398 6.09 17.44 0.62
N ASP A 399 4.90 17.95 0.98
CA ASP A 399 4.60 19.37 0.85
C ASP A 399 5.57 20.20 1.71
N ASN A 400 6.32 21.09 1.07
CA ASN A 400 7.41 21.83 1.72
C ASN A 400 6.93 23.01 2.59
N GLN A 401 5.66 23.41 2.47
CA GLN A 401 5.07 24.44 3.32
C GLN A 401 4.60 23.82 4.63
N GLU A 402 3.98 22.65 4.55
CA GLU A 402 3.55 21.91 5.74
C GLU A 402 4.72 21.23 6.48
N PHE A 403 5.68 20.68 5.74
CA PHE A 403 6.83 19.94 6.26
C PHE A 403 8.15 20.55 5.77
N PRO A 404 8.75 21.51 6.50
CA PRO A 404 10.01 22.15 6.10
C PRO A 404 11.23 21.21 6.10
N ASP A 405 11.95 21.17 4.97
CA ASP A 405 12.89 20.10 4.59
C ASP A 405 12.20 18.72 4.55
N PRO A 406 11.20 18.53 3.67
CA PRO A 406 10.39 17.32 3.64
C PRO A 406 11.20 16.06 3.33
N GLU A 407 12.37 16.19 2.71
CA GLU A 407 13.32 15.12 2.39
C GLU A 407 14.14 14.64 3.59
N LYS A 408 14.08 15.32 4.74
CA LYS A 408 14.74 14.91 5.97
C LYS A 408 13.74 14.24 6.91
N PHE A 409 14.24 13.27 7.67
CA PHE A 409 13.46 12.66 8.74
C PHE A 409 13.53 13.55 9.98
N LYS A 410 12.40 14.14 10.37
CA LYS A 410 12.30 15.05 11.52
C LYS A 410 11.00 14.80 12.30
N PRO A 411 11.05 14.20 13.49
CA PRO A 411 9.86 14.06 14.34
C PRO A 411 9.16 15.40 14.61
N GLU A 412 9.90 16.51 14.58
CA GLU A 412 9.40 17.87 14.75
C GLU A 412 8.34 18.28 13.72
N HIS A 413 8.27 17.61 12.56
CA HIS A 413 7.17 17.79 11.60
C HIS A 413 5.79 17.58 12.25
N PHE A 414 5.71 16.66 13.22
CA PHE A 414 4.50 16.29 13.94
C PHE A 414 4.52 16.74 15.41
N LEU A 415 5.39 17.70 15.77
CA LEU A 415 5.39 18.35 17.08
C LEU A 415 5.07 19.84 16.93
N ASN A 416 4.46 20.42 17.95
CA ASN A 416 4.35 21.87 18.10
C ASN A 416 5.50 22.42 18.96
N GLU A 417 5.55 23.74 19.11
CA GLU A 417 6.60 24.45 19.86
C GLU A 417 6.70 24.01 21.34
N ASN A 418 5.63 23.45 21.90
CA ASN A 418 5.57 22.95 23.28
C ASN A 418 5.92 21.45 23.38
N GLY A 419 6.38 20.81 22.31
CA GLY A 419 6.69 19.38 22.27
C GLY A 419 5.47 18.47 22.37
N LYS A 420 4.26 18.97 22.09
CA LYS A 420 3.04 18.15 21.99
C LYS A 420 2.80 17.73 20.55
N PHE A 421 2.13 16.59 20.37
CA PHE A 421 1.76 16.11 19.04
C PHE A 421 0.93 17.16 18.28
N LYS A 422 1.29 17.38 17.03
CA LYS A 422 0.63 18.30 16.08
C LYS A 422 0.09 17.48 14.93
N TYR A 423 -1.23 17.38 14.83
CA TYR A 423 -1.88 16.75 13.69
C TYR A 423 -1.70 17.62 12.43
N SER A 424 -1.40 16.98 11.30
CA SER A 424 -1.38 17.61 9.98
C SER A 424 -2.42 16.95 9.07
N ASP A 425 -3.24 17.76 8.39
CA ASP A 425 -4.19 17.23 7.39
C ASP A 425 -3.48 16.70 6.13
N TYR A 426 -2.20 17.01 5.93
CA TYR A 426 -1.36 16.46 4.86
C TYR A 426 -0.89 15.03 5.17
N PHE A 427 -1.03 14.56 6.41
CA PHE A 427 -0.77 13.17 6.73
C PHE A 427 -1.83 12.25 6.11
N LYS A 428 -1.56 11.78 4.88
CA LYS A 428 -2.45 10.96 4.04
C LYS A 428 -1.79 9.68 3.54
N ALA A 429 -0.93 9.05 4.35
CA ALA A 429 -0.30 7.76 4.03
C ALA A 429 -1.30 6.63 3.71
N PHE A 430 -2.54 6.75 4.19
CA PHE A 430 -3.64 5.81 3.97
C PHE A 430 -4.63 6.24 2.88
N SER A 431 -4.28 7.25 2.07
CA SER A 431 -5.19 7.93 1.14
C SER A 431 -6.37 8.61 1.87
N ALA A 432 -7.44 8.94 1.15
CA ALA A 432 -8.64 9.57 1.68
C ALA A 432 -9.90 9.18 0.87
N GLY A 433 -11.07 9.61 1.34
CA GLY A 433 -12.33 9.46 0.60
C GLY A 433 -12.90 8.03 0.61
N LYS A 434 -13.68 7.68 -0.42
CA LYS A 434 -14.41 6.40 -0.48
C LYS A 434 -13.52 5.15 -0.47
N ARG A 435 -12.28 5.28 -0.96
CA ARG A 435 -11.30 4.20 -1.11
C ARG A 435 -10.15 4.29 -0.10
N VAL A 436 -10.30 5.09 0.97
CA VAL A 436 -9.35 5.14 2.09
C VAL A 436 -9.02 3.74 2.60
N CYS A 437 -7.79 3.51 3.06
CA CYS A 437 -7.36 2.20 3.55
C CYS A 437 -8.37 1.61 4.54
N VAL A 438 -8.77 0.35 4.33
CA VAL A 438 -9.67 -0.37 5.25
C VAL A 438 -9.00 -0.61 6.60
N GLY A 439 -7.69 -0.88 6.59
CA GLY A 439 -6.91 -1.24 7.77
C GLY A 439 -6.26 -0.06 8.50
N GLU A 440 -6.57 1.21 8.17
CA GLU A 440 -5.89 2.38 8.75
C GLU A 440 -5.84 2.32 10.29
N GLY A 441 -6.98 2.08 10.94
CA GLY A 441 -7.06 2.04 12.40
C GLY A 441 -6.26 0.90 13.02
N LEU A 442 -6.16 -0.25 12.34
CA LEU A 442 -5.37 -1.39 12.78
C LEU A 442 -3.87 -1.09 12.61
N ALA A 443 -3.44 -0.68 11.42
CA ALA A 443 -2.04 -0.41 11.12
C ALA A 443 -1.45 0.67 12.03
N ARG A 444 -2.18 1.77 12.30
CA ARG A 444 -1.71 2.82 13.22
C ARG A 444 -1.51 2.31 14.66
N MET A 445 -2.35 1.38 15.09
CA MET A 445 -2.26 0.76 16.42
C MET A 445 -1.09 -0.22 16.48
N GLU A 446 -0.94 -1.07 15.46
CA GLU A 446 0.18 -2.02 15.33
C GLU A 446 1.53 -1.29 15.35
N LEU A 447 1.69 -0.24 14.53
CA LEU A 447 2.93 0.52 14.46
C LEU A 447 3.34 1.11 15.80
N PHE A 448 2.39 1.74 16.52
CA PHE A 448 2.66 2.32 17.82
C PHE A 448 3.02 1.25 18.86
N LEU A 449 2.20 0.19 18.98
CA LEU A 449 2.36 -0.83 20.01
C LEU A 449 3.60 -1.71 19.76
N PHE A 450 3.82 -2.18 18.54
CA PHE A 450 4.99 -3.01 18.22
C PHE A 450 6.30 -2.22 18.34
N LEU A 451 6.35 -0.98 17.83
CA LEU A 451 7.57 -0.17 17.95
C LEU A 451 7.87 0.16 19.42
N SER A 452 6.85 0.54 20.20
CA SER A 452 6.99 0.79 21.64
C SER A 452 7.49 -0.45 22.38
N ALA A 453 6.94 -1.63 22.08
CA ALA A 453 7.34 -2.87 22.73
C ALA A 453 8.79 -3.28 22.38
N VAL A 454 9.18 -3.15 21.11
CA VAL A 454 10.56 -3.45 20.70
C VAL A 454 11.54 -2.53 21.41
N LEU A 455 11.29 -1.21 21.43
CA LEU A 455 12.19 -0.24 22.07
C LEU A 455 12.16 -0.31 23.60
N GLN A 456 11.03 -0.70 24.20
CA GLN A 456 10.97 -0.94 25.65
C GLN A 456 11.96 -2.03 26.10
N HIS A 457 12.16 -3.05 25.27
CA HIS A 457 12.94 -4.23 25.64
C HIS A 457 14.31 -4.33 24.97
N PHE A 458 14.58 -3.56 23.91
CA PHE A 458 15.83 -3.66 23.16
C PHE A 458 16.38 -2.32 22.71
N ASN A 459 17.71 -2.21 22.71
CA ASN A 459 18.44 -1.22 21.94
C ASN A 459 18.74 -1.77 20.55
N LEU A 460 18.59 -0.96 19.52
CA LEU A 460 18.94 -1.32 18.15
C LEU A 460 20.45 -1.12 17.95
N LYS A 461 21.10 -2.11 17.32
CA LYS A 461 22.53 -2.02 17.00
C LYS A 461 22.75 -2.30 15.52
N SER A 462 23.16 -1.25 14.81
CA SER A 462 23.61 -1.32 13.43
C SER A 462 24.93 -2.09 13.31
N LEU A 463 25.12 -2.77 12.16
CA LEU A 463 26.39 -3.41 11.80
C LEU A 463 27.36 -2.46 11.08
N VAL A 464 26.89 -1.28 10.72
CA VAL A 464 27.64 -0.20 10.07
C VAL A 464 27.51 1.08 10.89
N ASP A 465 28.38 2.06 10.65
CA ASP A 465 28.25 3.38 11.29
C ASP A 465 26.88 4.02 10.92
N PRO A 466 26.12 4.60 11.88
CA PRO A 466 24.86 5.28 11.59
C PRO A 466 24.93 6.28 10.42
N LYS A 467 26.07 6.95 10.22
CA LYS A 467 26.27 7.90 9.12
C LYS A 467 26.21 7.22 7.75
N ASP A 468 26.67 5.98 7.66
CA ASP A 468 26.76 5.20 6.42
C ASP A 468 25.45 4.47 6.07
N ILE A 469 24.44 4.52 6.93
CA ILE A 469 23.12 3.93 6.64
C ILE A 469 22.44 4.72 5.52
N ASP A 470 22.26 4.09 4.36
CA ASP A 470 21.44 4.63 3.29
C ASP A 470 19.96 4.32 3.53
N LEU A 471 19.11 5.35 3.48
CA LEU A 471 17.65 5.20 3.60
C LEU A 471 16.94 5.19 2.24
N ASN A 472 17.68 5.39 1.15
CA ASN A 472 17.08 5.42 -0.18
C ASN A 472 16.47 4.05 -0.52
N PRO A 473 15.24 4.02 -1.07
CA PRO A 473 14.63 2.77 -1.48
C PRO A 473 15.45 2.11 -2.61
N ILE A 474 15.58 0.78 -2.54
CA ILE A 474 16.28 0.00 -3.59
C ILE A 474 15.50 -0.01 -4.91
N THR A 475 14.18 0.14 -4.85
CA THR A 475 13.30 0.29 -6.02
C THR A 475 12.08 1.10 -5.66
N VAL A 476 11.58 1.88 -6.63
CA VAL A 476 10.40 2.75 -6.49
C VAL A 476 9.43 2.45 -7.63
N GLY A 477 8.24 1.97 -7.29
CA GLY A 477 7.19 1.69 -8.26
C GLY A 477 5.84 1.67 -7.59
N PHE A 478 5.26 0.46 -7.42
CA PHE A 478 4.07 0.27 -6.61
C PHE A 478 4.28 0.74 -5.17
N ALA A 479 5.43 0.39 -4.58
CA ALA A 479 5.88 0.85 -3.29
C ALA A 479 7.34 1.36 -3.34
N LYS A 480 7.79 2.01 -2.27
CA LYS A 480 9.20 2.30 -1.99
C LYS A 480 9.78 1.18 -1.12
N ILE A 481 10.67 0.36 -1.67
CA ILE A 481 11.18 -0.84 -0.98
C ILE A 481 12.46 -0.50 -0.19
N PRO A 482 12.55 -0.82 1.12
CA PRO A 482 13.73 -0.50 1.92
C PRO A 482 14.96 -1.29 1.47
N PRO A 483 16.18 -0.78 1.72
CA PRO A 483 17.40 -1.56 1.64
C PRO A 483 17.33 -2.85 2.45
N HIS A 484 17.99 -3.89 1.95
CA HIS A 484 18.24 -5.08 2.74
C HIS A 484 19.31 -4.75 3.79
N TYR A 485 19.02 -5.07 5.05
CA TYR A 485 19.95 -4.86 6.14
C TYR A 485 19.81 -5.96 7.18
N LYS A 486 20.85 -6.08 8.01
CA LYS A 486 20.82 -6.86 9.24
C LYS A 486 21.08 -5.93 10.41
N LEU A 487 20.58 -6.32 11.58
CA LEU A 487 20.84 -5.63 12.83
C LEU A 487 21.03 -6.64 13.97
N CYS A 488 21.53 -6.15 15.09
CA CYS A 488 21.42 -6.82 16.38
C CYS A 488 20.39 -6.09 17.23
N VAL A 489 19.64 -6.82 18.05
CA VAL A 489 18.82 -6.25 19.13
C VAL A 489 19.46 -6.62 20.47
N ILE A 490 19.79 -5.61 21.28
CA ILE A 490 20.48 -5.80 22.55
C ILE A 490 19.47 -5.62 23.68
N PRO A 491 19.19 -6.63 24.53
CA PRO A 491 18.21 -6.50 25.60
C PRO A 491 18.52 -5.32 26.55
N ARG A 492 17.49 -4.54 26.90
CA ARG A 492 17.56 -3.44 27.89
C ARG A 492 17.37 -3.94 29.32
N SER A 493 16.73 -5.09 29.49
CA SER A 493 16.47 -5.76 30.76
C SER A 493 17.03 -7.19 30.70
N GLY A 494 17.82 -7.56 31.69
CA GLY A 494 18.25 -8.94 31.97
C GLY A 494 17.24 -9.69 32.81
#